data_AF-A0A2G6P9E8-F1
#
_entry.id   AF-A0A2G6P9E8-F1
#
_cell.length_a   1.000
_cell.length_b   1.000
_cell.length_c   1.000
_cell.angle_alpha   90.00
_cell.angle_beta   90.00
_cell.angle_gamma   90.00
#
_symmetry.space_group_name_H-M   'P 1'
#
loop_
_entity.id
_entity.type
_entity.pdbx_description
1 polymer ?
#
loop_
_entity_poly.entity_id
_entity_poly.type
_entity_poly.pdbx_seq_one_letter_code
_entity_poly.pdbx_strand_id
1 'polypeptide(L)'
;MNKTKLATLIRWLVVIATPFLLTTLMVRVLIAWQSPSYPAWEYERIPPDRYGFSPAERLELAEATLDYLQRDQPAADVIYLLEDLRLPGTDAPVYNPAEIGHMLDVKIVADAFKTAMWVLLVMVVGGLTFLFAQSEIRLQGAKALWQGGVLTVTAVILVIVFMLIGWGLFFTLFHNLFFDPGTWTFAYSDSLIRLFPEQFWFDFALIWTGSILALGAIGGAIGWVLSKKMAHAHS
;
A
#
# COMPACT_ATOMS: atom_id res chain seq x y z
N MET A 1 27.16 7.42 -23.23
CA MET A 1 26.41 8.56 -22.62
C MET A 1 27.34 9.33 -21.70
N ASN A 2 27.34 10.68 -21.71
CA ASN A 2 28.15 11.49 -20.80
C ASN A 2 27.77 11.15 -19.32
N LYS A 3 28.75 10.97 -18.43
CA LYS A 3 28.59 10.63 -17.00
C LYS A 3 27.59 11.56 -16.29
N THR A 4 27.58 12.85 -16.62
CA THR A 4 26.62 13.83 -16.07
C THR A 4 25.18 13.61 -16.57
N LYS A 5 25.02 13.20 -17.83
CA LYS A 5 23.71 12.86 -18.41
C LYS A 5 23.16 11.58 -17.78
N LEU A 6 24.00 10.56 -17.58
CA LEU A 6 23.63 9.32 -16.89
C LEU A 6 23.17 9.60 -15.45
N ALA A 7 23.95 10.37 -14.69
CA ALA A 7 23.60 10.71 -13.32
C ALA A 7 22.27 11.48 -13.23
N THR A 8 22.00 12.38 -14.19
CA THR A 8 20.73 13.12 -14.28
C THR A 8 19.57 12.19 -14.60
N LEU A 9 19.74 11.24 -15.52
CA LEU A 9 18.74 10.22 -15.85
C LEU A 9 18.40 9.37 -14.62
N ILE A 10 19.43 8.82 -13.95
CA ILE A 10 19.24 7.99 -12.75
C ILE A 10 18.56 8.80 -11.64
N ARG A 11 18.96 10.06 -11.43
CA ARG A 11 18.30 10.94 -10.46
C ARG A 11 16.80 11.03 -10.72
N TRP A 12 16.39 11.33 -11.94
CA TRP A 12 14.96 11.46 -12.26
C TRP A 12 14.21 10.13 -12.17
N LEU A 13 14.85 9.02 -12.53
CA LEU A 13 14.30 7.69 -12.32
C LEU A 13 14.04 7.42 -10.84
N VAL A 14 14.99 7.74 -9.96
CA VAL A 14 14.81 7.65 -8.50
C VAL A 14 13.69 8.57 -8.02
N VAL A 15 13.67 9.83 -8.46
CA VAL A 15 12.66 10.82 -8.05
C VAL A 15 11.25 10.34 -8.39
N ILE A 16 11.04 9.86 -9.63
CA ILE A 16 9.74 9.38 -10.09
C ILE A 16 9.37 8.06 -9.42
N ALA A 17 10.32 7.14 -9.24
CA ALA A 17 10.07 5.83 -8.64
C ALA A 17 9.76 5.90 -7.13
N THR A 18 10.27 6.92 -6.43
CA THR A 18 10.13 7.05 -4.96
C THR A 18 8.68 7.03 -4.47
N PRO A 19 7.75 7.86 -4.97
CA PRO A 19 6.35 7.81 -4.51
C PRO A 19 5.73 6.42 -4.73
N PHE A 20 5.93 5.80 -5.89
CA PHE A 20 5.39 4.46 -6.18
C PHE A 20 6.01 3.38 -5.30
N LEU A 21 7.32 3.47 -5.01
CA LEU A 21 7.98 2.56 -4.09
C LEU A 21 7.33 2.66 -2.71
N LEU A 22 7.17 3.87 -2.17
CA LEU A 22 6.60 4.05 -0.85
C LEU A 22 5.13 3.60 -0.80
N THR A 23 4.35 3.87 -1.85
CA THR A 23 2.97 3.38 -2.01
C THR A 23 2.90 1.85 -1.94
N THR A 24 3.66 1.16 -2.79
CA THR A 24 3.66 -0.31 -2.86
C THR A 24 4.31 -0.96 -1.64
N LEU A 25 5.33 -0.35 -1.05
CA LEU A 25 5.96 -0.82 0.19
C LEU A 25 5.00 -0.73 1.37
N MET A 26 4.35 0.41 1.58
CA MET A 26 3.51 0.62 2.77
C MET A 26 2.27 -0.27 2.77
N VAL A 27 1.65 -0.56 1.63
CA VAL A 27 0.53 -1.51 1.59
C VAL A 27 0.98 -2.93 1.95
N ARG A 28 2.18 -3.34 1.52
CA ARG A 28 2.76 -4.65 1.92
C ARG A 28 3.07 -4.71 3.41
N VAL A 29 3.57 -3.61 3.98
CA VAL A 29 3.79 -3.50 5.44
C VAL A 29 2.48 -3.64 6.20
N LEU A 30 1.41 -2.97 5.76
CA LEU A 30 0.11 -3.03 6.43
C LEU A 30 -0.55 -4.41 6.31
N ILE A 31 -0.49 -5.06 5.14
CA ILE A 31 -0.96 -6.45 4.95
C ILE A 31 -0.20 -7.43 5.85
N ALA A 32 1.11 -7.21 6.03
CA ALA A 32 1.97 -8.07 6.85
C ALA A 32 2.01 -7.68 8.35
N TRP A 33 1.20 -6.71 8.78
CA TRP A 33 1.15 -6.30 10.19
C TRP A 33 0.41 -7.37 11.01
N GLN A 34 1.14 -8.08 11.89
CA GLN A 34 0.62 -9.23 12.67
C GLN A 34 0.75 -9.13 14.22
N SER A 35 1.27 -8.05 14.81
CA SER A 35 1.47 -7.96 16.27
C SER A 35 1.03 -6.64 16.90
N PRO A 36 -0.27 -6.47 17.24
CA PRO A 36 -1.41 -7.30 16.81
C PRO A 36 -1.66 -7.15 15.30
N SER A 37 -2.50 -8.00 14.70
CA SER A 37 -2.87 -7.85 13.29
C SER A 37 -3.57 -6.50 13.05
N TYR A 38 -3.50 -5.95 11.83
CA TYR A 38 -4.23 -4.71 11.54
C TYR A 38 -5.74 -4.83 11.84
N PRO A 39 -6.45 -5.91 11.46
CA PRO A 39 -7.83 -6.14 11.90
C PRO A 39 -8.01 -6.13 13.42
N ALA A 40 -7.12 -6.79 14.18
CA ALA A 40 -7.19 -6.77 15.64
C ALA A 40 -7.03 -5.36 16.22
N TRP A 41 -6.14 -4.54 15.65
CA TRP A 41 -5.95 -3.15 16.05
C TRP A 41 -7.15 -2.25 15.69
N GLU A 42 -7.73 -2.47 14.51
CA GLU A 42 -8.80 -1.67 13.94
C GLU A 42 -10.16 -1.98 14.56
N TYR A 43 -10.43 -3.24 14.89
CA TYR A 43 -11.71 -3.66 15.47
C TYR A 43 -12.00 -3.08 16.85
N GLU A 44 -10.99 -2.61 17.57
CA GLU A 44 -11.16 -1.84 18.81
C GLU A 44 -11.68 -0.40 18.56
N ARG A 45 -11.63 0.08 17.31
CA ARG A 45 -11.89 1.47 16.91
C ARG A 45 -13.14 1.64 16.06
N ILE A 46 -13.64 0.54 15.48
CA ILE A 46 -14.83 0.55 14.63
C ILE A 46 -16.02 -0.14 15.31
N PRO A 47 -17.26 0.14 14.87
CA PRO A 47 -18.43 -0.54 15.39
C PRO A 47 -18.36 -2.08 15.25
N PRO A 48 -18.98 -2.83 16.18
CA PRO A 48 -19.11 -4.28 16.06
C PRO A 48 -19.95 -4.67 14.84
N ASP A 49 -19.85 -5.93 14.43
CA ASP A 49 -20.69 -6.46 13.35
C ASP A 49 -22.18 -6.34 13.72
N ARG A 50 -23.00 -5.95 12.73
CA ARG A 50 -24.44 -5.74 12.90
C ARG A 50 -25.28 -6.97 12.55
N TYR A 51 -24.65 -8.00 11.99
CA TYR A 51 -25.33 -9.18 11.43
C TYR A 51 -25.02 -10.48 12.18
N GLY A 52 -24.32 -10.40 13.31
CA GLY A 52 -24.27 -11.48 14.30
C GLY A 52 -22.91 -12.13 14.53
N PHE A 53 -21.82 -11.73 13.86
CA PHE A 53 -20.49 -12.19 14.25
C PHE A 53 -20.13 -11.63 15.63
N SER A 54 -19.73 -12.50 16.54
CA SER A 54 -19.04 -12.08 17.74
C SER A 54 -17.70 -11.43 17.39
N PRO A 55 -17.11 -10.60 18.28
CA PRO A 55 -15.79 -10.01 18.03
C PRO A 55 -14.70 -11.02 17.71
N ALA A 56 -14.73 -12.20 18.36
CA ALA A 56 -13.76 -13.26 18.14
C ALA A 56 -13.92 -13.90 16.75
N GLU A 57 -15.15 -14.26 16.36
CA GLU A 57 -15.43 -14.85 15.05
C GLU A 57 -15.10 -13.88 13.91
N ARG A 58 -15.46 -12.60 14.08
CA ARG A 58 -15.14 -11.55 13.09
C ARG A 58 -13.63 -11.43 12.89
N LEU A 59 -12.86 -11.44 13.99
CA LEU A 59 -11.41 -11.35 13.94
C LEU A 59 -10.79 -12.58 13.29
N GLU A 60 -11.20 -13.78 13.70
CA GLU A 60 -10.71 -15.05 13.14
C GLU A 60 -10.89 -15.12 11.62
N LEU A 61 -12.08 -14.77 11.13
CA LEU A 61 -12.38 -14.76 9.70
C LEU A 61 -11.59 -13.68 8.93
N ALA A 62 -11.42 -12.50 9.51
CA ALA A 62 -10.59 -11.44 8.91
C ALA A 62 -9.13 -11.87 8.82
N GLU A 63 -8.57 -12.47 9.87
CA GLU A 63 -7.20 -12.98 9.89
C GLU A 63 -6.99 -14.14 8.92
N ALA A 64 -7.96 -15.04 8.77
CA ALA A 64 -7.94 -16.06 7.72
C ALA A 64 -7.92 -15.44 6.31
N THR A 65 -8.65 -14.34 6.10
CA THR A 65 -8.61 -13.60 4.83
C THR A 65 -7.24 -12.97 4.58
N LEU A 66 -6.63 -12.38 5.61
CA LEU A 66 -5.29 -11.81 5.52
C LEU A 66 -4.23 -12.88 5.29
N ASP A 67 -4.38 -14.08 5.86
CA ASP A 67 -3.49 -15.21 5.60
C ASP A 67 -3.49 -15.59 4.11
N TYR A 68 -4.67 -15.68 3.48
CA TYR A 68 -4.79 -15.90 2.03
C TYR A 68 -4.02 -14.84 1.22
N LEU A 69 -4.14 -13.56 1.55
CA LEU A 69 -3.42 -12.47 0.85
C LEU A 69 -1.90 -12.52 1.05
N GLN A 70 -1.42 -13.18 2.09
CA GLN A 70 0.00 -13.31 2.41
C GLN A 70 0.65 -14.54 1.76
N ARG A 71 -0.14 -15.49 1.23
CA ARG A 71 0.37 -16.66 0.51
C ARG A 71 1.18 -16.24 -0.72
N ASP A 72 2.34 -16.87 -0.90
CA ASP A 72 3.24 -16.61 -2.02
C ASP A 72 2.73 -17.22 -3.34
N GLN A 73 1.85 -18.22 -3.27
CA GLN A 73 1.28 -18.90 -4.42
C GLN A 73 0.30 -17.99 -5.19
N PRO A 74 0.09 -18.25 -6.51
CA PRO A 74 -0.93 -17.58 -7.31
C PRO A 74 -2.33 -17.68 -6.71
N ALA A 75 -3.16 -16.66 -6.95
CA ALA A 75 -4.50 -16.57 -6.38
C ALA A 75 -5.36 -17.81 -6.61
N ALA A 76 -5.38 -18.34 -7.84
CA ALA A 76 -6.15 -19.53 -8.20
C ALA A 76 -5.71 -20.80 -7.45
N ASP A 77 -4.45 -20.88 -7.01
CA ASP A 77 -3.91 -22.08 -6.36
C ASP A 77 -4.24 -22.10 -4.86
N VAL A 78 -4.57 -20.96 -4.26
CA VAL A 78 -4.84 -20.81 -2.82
C VAL A 78 -6.21 -20.23 -2.49
N ILE A 79 -7.06 -19.98 -3.49
CA ILE A 79 -8.43 -19.47 -3.27
C ILE A 79 -9.28 -20.41 -2.40
N TYR A 80 -8.96 -21.70 -2.41
CA TYR A 80 -9.60 -22.71 -1.55
C TYR A 80 -9.52 -22.33 -0.06
N LEU A 81 -8.49 -21.58 0.38
CA LEU A 81 -8.40 -21.09 1.76
C LEU A 81 -9.58 -20.18 2.15
N LEU A 82 -10.20 -19.49 1.18
CA LEU A 82 -11.41 -18.70 1.39
C LEU A 82 -12.68 -19.50 1.10
N GLU A 83 -12.67 -20.34 0.07
CA GLU A 83 -13.82 -21.18 -0.31
C GLU A 83 -14.17 -22.22 0.76
N ASP A 84 -13.17 -22.67 1.54
CA ASP A 84 -13.35 -23.65 2.62
C ASP A 84 -13.80 -23.02 3.94
N LEU A 85 -13.79 -21.70 4.08
CA LEU A 85 -14.27 -21.05 5.30
C LEU A 85 -15.78 -21.24 5.49
N ARG A 86 -16.18 -21.55 6.72
CA ARG A 86 -17.59 -21.78 7.09
C ARG A 86 -18.07 -20.76 8.11
N LEU A 87 -19.32 -20.34 7.96
CA LEU A 87 -19.98 -19.47 8.92
C LEU A 87 -20.03 -20.19 10.28
N PRO A 88 -19.72 -19.50 11.40
CA PRO A 88 -19.69 -20.13 12.72
C PRO A 88 -20.96 -20.91 13.03
N GLY A 89 -20.79 -22.18 13.45
CA GLY A 89 -21.90 -23.06 13.82
C GLY A 89 -22.72 -23.63 12.65
N THR A 90 -22.27 -23.47 11.40
CA THR A 90 -22.96 -23.98 10.20
C THR A 90 -21.99 -24.56 9.18
N ASP A 91 -22.51 -25.29 8.19
CA ASP A 91 -21.76 -25.73 7.00
C ASP A 91 -21.89 -24.77 5.81
N ALA A 92 -22.45 -23.57 6.03
CA ALA A 92 -22.59 -22.57 4.97
C ALA A 92 -21.25 -21.85 4.71
N PRO A 93 -20.90 -21.55 3.45
CA PRO A 93 -19.67 -20.82 3.13
C PRO A 93 -19.71 -19.40 3.69
N VAL A 94 -18.55 -18.89 4.13
CA VAL A 94 -18.42 -17.49 4.58
C VAL A 94 -18.64 -16.53 3.42
N TYR A 95 -17.96 -16.78 2.29
CA TYR A 95 -18.05 -15.93 1.10
C TYR A 95 -18.96 -16.55 0.06
N ASN A 96 -19.79 -15.71 -0.53
CA ASN A 96 -20.55 -16.06 -1.72
C ASN A 96 -19.64 -16.06 -2.97
N PRO A 97 -20.09 -16.62 -4.11
CA PRO A 97 -19.27 -16.69 -5.32
C PRO A 97 -18.77 -15.34 -5.87
N ALA A 98 -19.52 -14.25 -5.67
CA ALA A 98 -19.10 -12.92 -6.11
C ALA A 98 -17.96 -12.37 -5.22
N GLU A 99 -18.05 -12.58 -3.90
CA GLU A 99 -16.99 -12.22 -2.96
C GLU A 99 -15.70 -13.01 -3.23
N ILE A 100 -15.82 -14.30 -3.54
CA ILE A 100 -14.68 -15.14 -3.96
C ILE A 100 -14.02 -14.59 -5.24
N GLY A 101 -14.83 -14.25 -6.26
CA GLY A 101 -14.33 -13.65 -7.49
C GLY A 101 -13.56 -12.35 -7.24
N HIS A 102 -14.08 -11.49 -6.38
CA HIS A 102 -13.39 -10.25 -6.01
C HIS A 102 -12.10 -10.51 -5.23
N MET A 103 -12.08 -11.47 -4.30
CA MET A 103 -10.86 -11.82 -3.56
C MET A 103 -9.78 -12.45 -4.45
N LEU A 104 -10.15 -13.09 -5.55
CA LEU A 104 -9.23 -13.50 -6.60
C LEU A 104 -8.57 -12.27 -7.25
N ASP A 105 -9.37 -11.29 -7.68
CA ASP A 105 -8.88 -10.05 -8.29
C ASP A 105 -7.99 -9.25 -7.32
N VAL A 106 -8.42 -9.11 -6.05
CA VAL A 106 -7.67 -8.42 -4.99
C VAL A 106 -6.29 -9.05 -4.81
N LYS A 107 -6.19 -10.38 -4.79
CA LYS A 107 -4.90 -11.06 -4.65
C LYS A 107 -4.01 -10.85 -5.88
N ILE A 108 -4.56 -10.90 -7.09
CA ILE A 108 -3.82 -10.61 -8.32
C ILE A 108 -3.21 -9.19 -8.25
N VAL A 109 -3.99 -8.20 -7.82
CA VAL A 109 -3.52 -6.82 -7.63
C VAL A 109 -2.46 -6.75 -6.52
N ALA A 110 -2.68 -7.40 -5.39
CA ALA A 110 -1.73 -7.43 -4.27
C ALA A 110 -0.37 -8.06 -4.64
N ASP A 111 -0.38 -9.13 -5.46
CA ASP A 111 0.81 -9.80 -5.96
C ASP A 111 1.53 -8.96 -7.04
N ALA A 112 0.78 -8.27 -7.90
CA ALA A 112 1.33 -7.28 -8.83
C ALA A 112 2.02 -6.12 -8.07
N PHE A 113 1.40 -5.62 -7.00
CA PHE A 113 1.99 -4.60 -6.14
C PHE A 113 3.25 -5.09 -5.42
N LYS A 114 3.27 -6.34 -4.94
CA LYS A 114 4.49 -6.97 -4.39
C LYS A 114 5.62 -7.02 -5.42
N THR A 115 5.31 -7.40 -6.65
CA THR A 115 6.30 -7.47 -7.74
C THR A 115 6.81 -6.08 -8.09
N ALA A 116 5.92 -5.10 -8.24
CA ALA A 116 6.27 -3.71 -8.49
C ALA A 116 7.14 -3.13 -7.38
N MET A 117 6.83 -3.42 -6.11
CA MET A 117 7.62 -3.01 -4.96
C MET A 117 9.09 -3.45 -5.10
N TRP A 118 9.37 -4.71 -5.44
CA TRP A 118 10.74 -5.20 -5.59
C TRP A 118 11.48 -4.52 -6.74
N VAL A 119 10.82 -4.34 -7.89
CA VAL A 119 11.41 -3.63 -9.04
C VAL A 119 11.74 -2.17 -8.67
N LEU A 120 10.78 -1.48 -8.05
CA LEU A 120 10.93 -0.10 -7.59
C LEU A 120 12.00 0.02 -6.51
N LEU A 121 12.13 -0.97 -5.62
CA LEU A 121 13.16 -1.00 -4.59
C LEU A 121 14.55 -1.08 -5.23
N VAL A 122 14.74 -1.99 -6.18
CA VAL A 122 16.01 -2.11 -6.93
C VAL A 122 16.33 -0.81 -7.67
N MET A 123 15.33 -0.19 -8.31
CA MET A 123 15.50 1.08 -9.01
C MET A 123 15.93 2.22 -8.08
N VAL A 124 15.24 2.40 -6.95
CA VAL A 124 15.52 3.49 -6.00
C VAL A 124 16.82 3.23 -5.25
N VAL A 125 16.97 2.06 -4.62
CA VAL A 125 18.16 1.73 -3.83
C VAL A 125 19.38 1.60 -4.73
N GLY A 126 19.27 0.90 -5.86
CA GLY A 126 20.38 0.78 -6.82
C GLY A 126 20.78 2.13 -7.42
N GLY A 127 19.80 2.96 -7.78
CA GLY A 127 20.04 4.32 -8.26
C GLY A 127 20.73 5.21 -7.22
N LEU A 128 20.24 5.21 -5.98
CA LEU A 128 20.86 5.96 -4.89
C LEU A 128 22.28 5.47 -4.57
N THR A 129 22.48 4.15 -4.49
CA THR A 129 23.81 3.54 -4.29
C THR A 129 24.77 3.96 -5.39
N PHE A 130 24.36 3.89 -6.66
CA PHE A 130 25.20 4.32 -7.79
C PHE A 130 25.59 5.81 -7.70
N LEU A 131 24.63 6.67 -7.34
CA LEU A 131 24.86 8.12 -7.22
C LEU A 131 25.76 8.47 -6.03
N PHE A 132 25.59 7.80 -4.88
CA PHE A 132 26.38 8.08 -3.67
C PHE A 132 27.75 7.42 -3.65
N ALA A 133 27.96 6.34 -4.40
CA ALA A 133 29.25 5.66 -4.50
C ALA A 133 30.35 6.51 -5.19
N GLN A 134 29.96 7.58 -5.89
CA GLN A 134 30.86 8.39 -6.70
C GLN A 134 30.90 9.83 -6.19
N SER A 135 32.08 10.29 -5.78
CA SER A 135 32.27 11.60 -5.15
C SER A 135 31.85 12.76 -6.07
N GLU A 136 32.00 12.63 -7.40
CA GLU A 136 31.70 13.71 -8.35
C GLU A 136 30.19 13.89 -8.60
N ILE A 137 29.39 12.86 -8.33
CA ILE A 137 27.94 12.87 -8.60
C ILE A 137 27.07 12.65 -7.36
N ARG A 138 27.65 12.48 -6.16
CA ARG A 138 26.92 12.33 -4.89
C ARG A 138 25.89 13.44 -4.61
N LEU A 139 26.14 14.65 -5.10
CA LEU A 139 25.17 15.75 -5.02
C LEU A 139 23.86 15.43 -5.77
N GLN A 140 23.92 14.65 -6.85
CA GLN A 140 22.73 14.20 -7.57
C GLN A 140 21.92 13.19 -6.73
N GLY A 141 22.58 12.36 -5.91
CA GLY A 141 21.90 11.47 -4.95
C GLY A 141 21.16 12.27 -3.86
N ALA A 142 21.81 13.28 -3.29
CA ALA A 142 21.17 14.19 -2.33
C ALA A 142 19.99 14.95 -2.95
N LYS A 143 20.13 15.43 -4.20
CA LYS A 143 19.04 16.04 -4.97
C LYS A 143 17.91 15.05 -5.27
N ALA A 144 18.22 13.78 -5.58
CA ALA A 144 17.23 12.74 -5.83
C ALA A 144 16.34 12.53 -4.60
N LEU A 145 16.94 12.38 -3.42
CA LEU A 145 16.22 12.24 -2.14
C LEU A 145 15.34 13.46 -1.85
N TRP A 146 15.89 14.66 -2.02
CA TRP A 146 15.16 15.90 -1.77
C TRP A 146 13.96 16.04 -2.72
N GLN A 147 14.19 15.92 -4.03
CA GLN A 147 13.16 16.09 -5.06
C GLN A 147 12.13 14.97 -5.03
N GLY A 148 12.54 13.72 -4.79
CA GLY A 148 11.65 12.58 -4.62
C GLY A 148 10.78 12.72 -3.37
N GLY A 149 11.34 13.21 -2.26
CA GLY A 149 10.60 13.55 -1.05
C GLY A 149 9.57 14.65 -1.28
N VAL A 150 9.96 15.76 -1.92
CA VAL A 150 9.03 16.85 -2.28
C VAL A 150 7.89 16.34 -3.17
N LEU A 151 8.22 15.60 -4.24
CA LEU A 151 7.22 15.02 -5.14
C LEU A 151 6.23 14.13 -4.37
N THR A 152 6.75 13.24 -3.53
CA THR A 152 5.93 12.33 -2.71
C THR A 152 5.01 13.11 -1.77
N VAL A 153 5.55 14.05 -1.00
CA VAL A 153 4.79 14.86 -0.05
C VAL A 153 3.68 15.64 -0.77
N THR A 154 4.01 16.33 -1.87
CA THR A 154 3.02 17.09 -2.63
C THR A 154 1.91 16.19 -3.17
N ALA A 155 2.25 15.07 -3.81
CA ALA A 155 1.27 14.16 -4.37
C ALA A 155 0.36 13.55 -3.28
N VAL A 156 0.93 13.12 -2.16
CA VAL A 156 0.19 12.46 -1.07
C VAL A 156 -0.70 13.43 -0.33
N ILE A 157 -0.30 14.70 -0.14
CA ILE A 157 -1.19 15.72 0.43
C ILE A 157 -2.43 15.91 -0.45
N LEU A 158 -2.28 15.96 -1.77
CA LEU A 158 -3.43 16.07 -2.68
C LEU A 158 -4.37 14.87 -2.56
N VAL A 159 -3.82 13.66 -2.46
CA VAL A 159 -4.60 12.43 -2.26
C VAL A 159 -5.34 12.45 -0.91
N ILE A 160 -4.66 12.82 0.19
CA ILE A 160 -5.28 12.92 1.52
C ILE A 160 -6.43 13.93 1.50
N VAL A 161 -6.21 15.13 0.94
CA VAL A 161 -7.25 16.16 0.84
C VAL A 161 -8.46 15.65 0.05
N PHE A 162 -8.23 14.96 -1.07
CA PHE A 162 -9.32 14.40 -1.86
C PHE A 162 -10.10 13.33 -1.07
N MET A 163 -9.40 12.42 -0.40
CA MET A 163 -9.97 11.37 0.44
C MET A 163 -10.83 11.94 1.58
N LEU A 164 -10.36 13.01 2.24
CA LEU A 164 -11.06 13.65 3.36
C LEU A 164 -12.31 14.41 2.94
N ILE A 165 -12.32 15.00 1.73
CA ILE A 165 -13.46 15.78 1.23
C ILE A 165 -14.49 14.88 0.53
N GLY A 166 -14.05 13.80 -0.11
CA GLY A 166 -14.86 13.01 -1.03
C GLY A 166 -14.60 11.52 -0.94
N TRP A 167 -14.65 10.95 0.26
CA TRP A 167 -14.35 9.53 0.50
C TRP A 167 -15.10 8.57 -0.44
N GLY A 168 -16.43 8.69 -0.57
CA GLY A 168 -17.19 7.76 -1.42
C GLY A 168 -16.78 7.81 -2.91
N LEU A 169 -16.45 9.00 -3.43
CA LEU A 169 -15.93 9.14 -4.78
C LEU A 169 -14.51 8.59 -4.90
N PHE A 170 -13.64 8.89 -3.94
CA PHE A 170 -12.28 8.36 -3.87
C PHE A 170 -12.29 6.83 -3.84
N PHE A 171 -13.08 6.23 -2.96
CA PHE A 171 -13.24 4.78 -2.82
C PHE A 171 -13.69 4.14 -4.14
N THR A 172 -14.71 4.72 -4.79
CA THR A 172 -15.22 4.24 -6.08
C THR A 172 -14.17 4.34 -7.20
N LEU A 173 -13.47 5.48 -7.30
CA LEU A 173 -12.43 5.67 -8.33
C LEU A 173 -11.24 4.74 -8.10
N PHE A 174 -10.86 4.51 -6.84
CA PHE A 174 -9.81 3.55 -6.49
C PHE A 174 -10.21 2.14 -6.93
N HIS A 175 -11.43 1.69 -6.62
CA HIS A 175 -11.87 0.35 -7.02
C HIS A 175 -11.97 0.21 -8.53
N ASN A 176 -12.55 1.19 -9.24
CA ASN A 176 -12.65 1.17 -10.70
C ASN A 176 -11.30 1.27 -11.43
N LEU A 177 -10.22 1.64 -10.73
CA LEU A 177 -8.87 1.59 -11.31
C LEU A 177 -8.34 0.16 -11.40
N PHE A 178 -8.78 -0.73 -10.51
CA PHE A 178 -8.22 -2.09 -10.37
C PHE A 178 -9.22 -3.19 -10.71
N PHE A 179 -10.52 -2.91 -10.65
CA PHE A 179 -11.58 -3.90 -10.75
C PHE A 179 -12.66 -3.44 -11.73
N ASP A 180 -13.23 -4.40 -12.44
CA ASP A 180 -14.32 -4.12 -13.36
C ASP A 180 -15.58 -3.63 -12.62
N PRO A 181 -16.37 -2.71 -13.21
CA PRO A 181 -17.59 -2.22 -12.58
C PRO A 181 -18.55 -3.36 -12.22
N GLY A 182 -18.99 -3.39 -10.96
CA GLY A 182 -19.95 -4.37 -10.45
C GLY A 182 -19.33 -5.64 -9.85
N THR A 183 -18.01 -5.83 -9.91
CA THR A 183 -17.34 -7.01 -9.29
C THR A 183 -16.93 -6.79 -7.85
N TRP A 184 -16.98 -5.56 -7.35
CA TRP A 184 -16.49 -5.18 -6.01
C TRP A 184 -17.58 -4.59 -5.09
N THR A 185 -18.83 -4.56 -5.54
CA THR A 185 -19.97 -4.04 -4.77
C THR A 185 -20.81 -5.18 -4.19
N PHE A 186 -21.04 -5.15 -2.88
CA PHE A 186 -21.71 -6.23 -2.14
C PHE A 186 -22.85 -5.71 -1.26
N ALA A 187 -23.74 -6.59 -0.83
CA ALA A 187 -24.75 -6.26 0.16
C ALA A 187 -24.09 -6.05 1.54
N TYR A 188 -24.67 -5.19 2.38
CA TYR A 188 -24.17 -5.00 3.75
C TYR A 188 -24.21 -6.27 4.62
N SER A 189 -25.02 -7.25 4.24
CA SER A 189 -25.11 -8.57 4.89
C SER A 189 -24.02 -9.55 4.44
N ASP A 190 -23.33 -9.27 3.34
CA ASP A 190 -22.27 -10.13 2.80
C ASP A 190 -21.05 -10.09 3.73
N SER A 191 -20.40 -11.24 3.89
CA SER A 191 -19.36 -11.43 4.92
C SER A 191 -18.18 -10.50 4.73
N LEU A 192 -17.73 -10.26 3.50
CA LEU A 192 -16.57 -9.45 3.17
C LEU A 192 -16.73 -8.01 3.63
N ILE A 193 -17.89 -7.39 3.40
CA ILE A 193 -18.18 -6.01 3.87
C ILE A 193 -18.34 -5.97 5.39
N ARG A 194 -18.83 -7.06 6.00
CA ARG A 194 -18.91 -7.16 7.47
C ARG A 194 -17.52 -7.27 8.10
N LEU A 195 -16.60 -8.00 7.47
CA LEU A 195 -15.20 -8.14 7.92
C LEU A 195 -14.41 -6.86 7.65
N PHE A 196 -14.56 -6.24 6.48
CA PHE A 196 -13.81 -5.05 6.06
C PHE A 196 -14.77 -3.91 5.70
N PRO A 197 -15.47 -3.32 6.68
CA PRO A 197 -16.43 -2.26 6.43
C PRO A 197 -15.74 -0.99 5.92
N GLU A 198 -16.53 -0.05 5.41
CA GLU A 198 -16.03 1.21 4.87
C GLU A 198 -15.11 1.98 5.83
N GLN A 199 -15.43 2.02 7.13
CA GLN A 199 -14.60 2.68 8.14
C GLN A 199 -13.21 2.03 8.27
N PHE A 200 -13.13 0.69 8.21
CA PHE A 200 -11.85 -0.04 8.23
C PHE A 200 -10.97 0.41 7.07
N TRP A 201 -11.53 0.55 5.86
CA TRP A 201 -10.77 0.99 4.69
C TRP A 201 -10.40 2.46 4.73
N PHE A 202 -11.24 3.32 5.31
CA PHE A 202 -10.91 4.74 5.52
C PHE A 202 -9.72 4.91 6.45
N ASP A 203 -9.73 4.22 7.59
CA ASP A 203 -8.66 4.29 8.58
C ASP A 203 -7.38 3.63 8.05
N PHE A 204 -7.49 2.52 7.31
CA PHE A 204 -6.37 1.91 6.58
C PHE A 204 -5.74 2.91 5.60
N ALA A 205 -6.56 3.59 4.80
CA ALA A 205 -6.09 4.55 3.80
C ALA A 205 -5.43 5.78 4.45
N LEU A 206 -5.91 6.23 5.61
CA LEU A 206 -5.27 7.28 6.41
C LEU A 206 -3.90 6.86 6.93
N ILE A 207 -3.77 5.67 7.51
CA ILE A 207 -2.48 5.17 8.01
C ILE A 207 -1.51 4.96 6.85
N TRP A 208 -1.99 4.40 5.74
CA TRP A 208 -1.20 4.16 4.55
C TRP A 208 -0.64 5.46 3.98
N THR A 209 -1.50 6.43 3.68
CA THR A 209 -1.09 7.73 3.13
C THR A 209 -0.28 8.55 4.13
N GLY A 210 -0.62 8.53 5.42
CA GLY A 210 0.13 9.19 6.48
C GLY A 210 1.55 8.64 6.62
N SER A 211 1.74 7.32 6.51
CA SER A 211 3.07 6.69 6.55
C SER A 211 3.92 7.08 5.34
N ILE A 212 3.32 7.10 4.14
CA ILE A 212 4.02 7.56 2.92
C ILE A 212 4.42 9.03 3.05
N LEU A 213 3.53 9.88 3.58
CA LEU A 213 3.79 11.31 3.82
C LEU A 213 4.98 11.48 4.75
N ALA A 214 5.01 10.76 5.87
CA ALA A 214 6.10 10.81 6.85
C ALA A 214 7.43 10.36 6.24
N LEU A 215 7.47 9.23 5.54
CA LEU A 215 8.69 8.72 4.90
C LEU A 215 9.18 9.65 3.78
N GLY A 216 8.28 10.19 2.97
CA GLY A 216 8.59 11.18 1.94
C GLY A 216 9.20 12.46 2.54
N ALA A 217 8.62 12.97 3.64
CA ALA A 217 9.13 14.14 4.35
C ALA A 217 10.53 13.88 4.95
N ILE A 218 10.74 12.73 5.59
CA ILE A 218 12.03 12.33 6.16
C ILE A 218 13.10 12.23 5.05
N GLY A 219 12.82 11.50 3.97
CA GLY A 219 13.73 11.36 2.83
C GLY A 219 14.05 12.71 2.19
N GLY A 220 13.03 13.56 2.02
CA GLY A 220 13.17 14.92 1.51
C GLY A 220 14.07 15.80 2.37
N ALA A 221 13.87 15.77 3.70
CA ALA A 221 14.66 16.53 4.67
C ALA A 221 16.13 16.06 4.69
N ILE A 222 16.37 14.74 4.68
CA ILE A 222 17.72 14.17 4.59
C ILE A 222 18.41 14.65 3.30
N GLY A 223 17.73 14.53 2.15
CA GLY A 223 18.25 14.99 0.86
C GLY A 223 18.59 16.48 0.85
N TRP A 224 17.75 17.31 1.47
CA TRP A 224 17.98 18.75 1.59
C TRP A 224 19.21 19.08 2.45
N VAL A 225 19.35 18.47 3.63
CA VAL A 225 20.51 18.66 4.51
C VAL A 225 21.79 18.23 3.81
N LEU A 226 21.79 17.07 3.14
CA LEU A 226 22.94 16.56 2.39
C LEU A 226 23.31 17.51 1.24
N SER A 227 22.31 18.03 0.51
CA SER A 227 22.54 18.96 -0.59
C SER A 227 23.21 20.25 -0.13
N LYS A 228 22.77 20.82 1.01
CA LYS A 228 23.39 22.01 1.59
C LYS A 228 24.83 21.75 2.03
N LYS A 229 25.08 20.67 2.79
CA LYS A 229 26.43 20.32 3.26
C LYS A 229 27.41 20.15 2.11
N MET A 230 26.99 19.51 1.01
CA MET A 230 27.83 19.29 -0.15
C MET A 230 28.09 20.57 -0.95
N ALA A 231 27.12 21.48 -1.03
CA ALA A 231 27.32 22.77 -1.70
C ALA A 231 28.34 23.66 -0.97
N HIS A 232 28.32 23.69 0.37
CA HIS A 232 29.30 24.44 1.17
C HIS A 232 30.71 23.85 1.16
N ALA A 233 30.87 22.55 0.90
CA ALA A 233 32.19 21.93 0.80
C ALA A 233 32.92 22.24 -0.52
N HIS A 234 32.25 22.88 -1.48
CA HIS A 234 32.78 23.24 -2.79
C HIS A 234 32.86 24.76 -3.04
N SER A 235 32.50 25.57 -2.04
CA SER A 235 32.66 27.04 -2.00
C SER A 235 33.87 27.43 -1.17
#